data_AF-A0A6J5UBR5-F1
#
_entry.id   AF-A0A6J5UBR5-F1
#
_cell.length_a   1.000
_cell.length_b   1.000
_cell.length_c   1.000
_cell.angle_alpha   90.00
_cell.angle_beta   90.00
_cell.angle_gamma   90.00
#
_symmetry.space_group_name_H-M   'P 1'
#
loop_
_entity.id
_entity.type
_entity.pdbx_description
1 polymer ?
#
loop_
_entity_poly.entity_id
_entity_poly.type
_entity_poly.pdbx_seq_one_letter_code
_entity_poly.pdbx_strand_id
1 'polypeptide(L)' 'MRDDRISSVRMRMGFIDNFNVPPVGSARGLSLWWDESVKVTIWRSSQNMIDTKVEIIQIGQEYRATWIYSTPYKEENGLF' A
#
# COMPACT_ATOMS: atom_id res chain seq x y z
N MET A 1 17.08 -5.39 7.49
CA MET A 1 16.68 -4.98 8.87
C MET A 1 16.06 -3.57 8.87
N ARG A 2 15.09 -3.29 7.99
CA ARG A 2 14.34 -2.00 7.92
C ARG A 2 12.82 -2.15 8.06
N ASP A 3 12.29 -3.38 8.06
CA ASP A 3 10.85 -3.67 8.15
C ASP A 3 10.23 -3.56 9.55
N ASP A 4 11.06 -3.58 10.60
CA ASP A 4 10.56 -3.67 11.98
C ASP A 4 9.80 -2.42 12.43
N ARG A 5 10.16 -1.24 11.90
CA ARG A 5 9.51 0.03 12.28
C ARG A 5 8.10 0.16 11.72
N ILE A 6 7.93 -0.12 10.43
CA ILE A 6 6.62 -0.08 9.75
C ILE A 6 5.71 -1.15 10.36
N SER A 7 6.24 -2.35 10.59
CA SER A 7 5.52 -3.44 11.27
C SER A 7 5.07 -3.05 12.68
N SER A 8 5.94 -2.40 13.45
CA SER A 8 5.61 -1.92 14.81
C SER A 8 4.52 -0.85 14.81
N VAL A 9 4.57 0.10 13.87
CA VAL A 9 3.53 1.13 13.74
C VAL A 9 2.20 0.50 13.37
N ARG A 10 2.20 -0.39 12.37
CA ARG A 10 1.00 -1.12 11.93
C ARG A 10 0.32 -1.85 13.09
N MET A 11 1.08 -2.61 13.88
CA MET A 11 0.55 -3.34 15.03
C MET A 11 -0.05 -2.40 16.09
N ARG A 12 0.59 -1.26 16.37
CA ARG A 12 0.07 -0.25 17.32
C ARG A 12 -1.22 0.42 16.83
N MET A 13 -1.43 0.45 15.53
CA MET A 13 -2.65 0.99 14.90
C MET A 13 -3.78 -0.04 14.79
N GLY A 14 -3.56 -1.29 15.27
CA GLY A 14 -4.57 -2.35 15.27
C GLY A 14 -4.72 -3.10 13.94
N PHE A 15 -3.85 -2.86 12.96
CA PHE A 15 -3.90 -3.58 11.68
C PHE A 15 -3.15 -4.91 11.75
N ILE A 16 -3.81 -5.97 11.28
CA ILE A 16 -3.36 -7.36 11.44
C ILE A 16 -2.56 -7.82 10.23
N ASP A 17 -2.95 -7.36 9.03
CA ASP A 17 -2.37 -7.77 7.75
C ASP A 17 -1.75 -6.58 7.00
N ASN A 18 -0.92 -6.89 6.00
CA ASN A 18 -0.26 -5.88 5.19
C ASN A 18 0.19 -6.40 3.82
N PHE A 19 0.42 -5.45 2.91
CA PHE A 19 1.18 -5.64 1.70
C PHE A 19 2.12 -4.46 1.48
N ASN A 20 3.41 -4.74 1.31
CA ASN A 20 4.44 -3.72 1.15
C ASN A 20 5.06 -3.81 -0.24
N VAL A 21 5.17 -2.67 -0.92
CA VAL A 21 6.01 -2.51 -2.11
C VAL A 21 7.28 -1.79 -1.66
N PRO A 22 8.46 -2.42 -1.81
CA PRO A 22 9.71 -1.81 -1.37
C PRO A 22 10.03 -0.56 -2.22
N PRO A 23 10.75 0.42 -1.64
CA PRO A 23 11.27 1.55 -2.40
C PRO A 23 12.25 1.08 -3.48
N VAL A 24 12.29 1.77 -4.62
CA VAL A 24 13.30 1.58 -5.68
C VAL A 24 14.00 2.91 -5.93
N GLY A 25 15.32 2.94 -5.81
CA GLY A 25 16.12 4.17 -5.95
C GLY A 25 15.81 5.20 -4.86
N SER A 26 15.55 6.46 -5.27
CA SER A 26 15.17 7.57 -4.39
C SER A 26 13.68 7.61 -4.04
N ALA A 27 12.85 6.78 -4.69
CA ALA A 27 11.42 6.75 -4.44
C ALA A 27 11.11 6.16 -3.06
N ARG A 28 9.99 6.61 -2.47
CA ARG A 28 9.43 5.98 -1.26
C ARG A 28 8.74 4.67 -1.63
N GLY A 29 8.62 3.77 -0.66
CA GLY A 29 7.83 2.53 -0.80
C GLY A 29 6.35 2.77 -0.49
N LEU A 30 5.52 1.79 -0.83
CA LEU A 30 4.10 1.75 -0.49
C LEU A 30 3.85 0.69 0.58
N SER A 31 2.96 0.99 1.53
CA SER A 31 2.56 0.07 2.57
C SER A 31 1.06 0.17 2.75
N LEU A 32 0.36 -0.93 2.46
CA LEU A 32 -1.08 -1.07 2.62
C LEU A 32 -1.36 -1.95 3.83
N TRP A 33 -2.21 -1.49 4.75
CA TRP A 33 -2.58 -2.22 5.98
C TRP A 33 -4.09 -2.34 6.08
N TRP A 34 -4.55 -3.43 6.67
CA TRP A 34 -5.97 -3.65 6.97
C TRP A 34 -6.13 -4.52 8.20
N ASP A 35 -7.32 -4.46 8.78
CA ASP A 35 -7.74 -5.27 9.93
C ASP A 35 -8.57 -6.47 9.46
N GLU A 36 -9.12 -7.22 10.41
CA GLU A 36 -9.96 -8.39 10.16
C GLU A 36 -11.37 -8.06 9.62
N SER A 37 -11.76 -6.79 9.48
CA SER A 37 -13.07 -6.43 8.93
C SER A 37 -13.15 -6.66 7.42
N VAL A 38 -12.00 -6.74 6.75
CA VAL A 38 -11.89 -6.92 5.30
C VAL A 38 -10.91 -8.03 4.95
N LYS A 39 -11.20 -8.73 3.86
CA LYS A 39 -10.26 -9.61 3.18
C LYS A 39 -9.74 -8.92 1.93
N VAL A 40 -8.42 -8.78 1.83
CA VAL A 40 -7.77 -8.09 0.71
C VAL A 40 -7.01 -9.12 -0.14
N THR A 41 -7.29 -9.13 -1.44
CA THR A 41 -6.52 -9.88 -2.44
C THR A 41 -5.78 -8.91 -3.34
N ILE A 42 -4.46 -9.05 -3.44
CA ILE A 42 -3.64 -8.23 -4.32
C ILE A 42 -3.71 -8.80 -5.74
N TRP A 43 -4.18 -8.00 -6.70
CA TRP A 43 -4.24 -8.41 -8.10
C TRP A 43 -3.00 -7.99 -8.88
N ARG A 44 -2.55 -6.76 -8.66
CA ARG A 44 -1.33 -6.24 -9.30
C ARG A 44 -0.66 -5.24 -8.39
N SER A 45 0.66 -5.15 -8.46
CA SER A 45 1.41 -4.07 -7.85
C SER A 45 2.53 -3.58 -8.77
N SER A 46 2.89 -2.32 -8.60
CA SER A 46 4.08 -1.67 -9.16
C SER A 46 4.65 -0.74 -8.10
N GLN A 47 5.81 -0.14 -8.37
CA GLN A 47 6.48 0.79 -7.46
C GLN A 47 5.58 1.92 -6.92
N ASN A 48 4.60 2.36 -7.70
CA ASN A 48 3.71 3.49 -7.41
C ASN A 48 2.23 3.09 -7.30
N MET A 49 1.91 1.80 -7.33
CA MET A 49 0.52 1.36 -7.34
C MET A 49 0.34 0.00 -6.67
N ILE A 50 -0.75 -0.16 -5.93
CA ILE A 50 -1.28 -1.45 -5.50
C ILE A 50 -2.73 -1.52 -5.97
N ASP A 51 -3.07 -2.56 -6.72
CA ASP A 51 -4.44 -2.83 -7.15
C ASP A 51 -4.99 -4.05 -6.39
N THR A 52 -6.17 -3.87 -5.82
CA THR A 52 -6.74 -4.81 -4.84
C THR A 52 -8.20 -5.11 -5.11
N LYS A 53 -8.59 -6.37 -4.85
CA LYS A 53 -9.97 -6.75 -4.58
C LYS A 53 -10.16 -6.79 -3.06
N VAL A 54 -11.14 -6.05 -2.56
CA VAL A 54 -11.47 -5.96 -1.14
C VAL A 54 -12.86 -6.54 -0.92
N GLU A 55 -12.97 -7.43 0.05
CA GLU A 55 -14.23 -8.04 0.48
C GLU A 55 -14.50 -7.63 1.92
N ILE A 56 -15.65 -7.01 2.19
CA ILE A 56 -16.08 -6.64 3.54
C ILE A 56 -16.75 -7.85 4.17
N ILE A 57 -16.11 -8.44 5.18
CA ILE A 57 -16.51 -9.74 5.74
C ILE A 57 -17.92 -9.70 6.31
N GLN A 58 -18.30 -8.60 6.97
CA GLN A 58 -19.59 -8.48 7.66
C GLN A 58 -20.80 -8.48 6.71
N ILE A 59 -20.63 -7.93 5.50
CA ILE A 59 -21.73 -7.74 4.54
C ILE A 59 -21.57 -8.55 3.26
N GLY A 60 -20.44 -9.26 3.09
CA GLY A 60 -20.14 -10.06 1.90
C GLY A 60 -20.01 -9.26 0.61
N GLN A 61 -19.86 -7.94 0.70
CA GLN A 61 -19.74 -7.06 -0.45
C GLN A 61 -18.29 -6.95 -0.90
N GLU A 62 -18.07 -7.07 -2.21
CA GLU A 62 -16.77 -6.90 -2.83
C GLU A 62 -16.68 -5.60 -3.63
N TYR A 63 -15.50 -4.99 -3.62
CA TYR A 63 -15.15 -3.86 -4.47
C TYR A 63 -13.68 -3.94 -4.91
N ARG A 64 -13.35 -3.18 -5.94
CA ARG A 64 -11.97 -3.00 -6.39
C ARG A 64 -11.45 -1.65 -5.92
N ALA A 65 -10.26 -1.63 -5.37
CA ALA A 65 -9.58 -0.41 -4.95
C ALA A 65 -8.16 -0.39 -5.51
N THR A 66 -7.81 0.73 -6.15
CA THR A 66 -6.45 0.98 -6.63
C THR A 66 -5.84 2.10 -5.79
N TRP A 67 -4.74 1.77 -5.12
CA TRP A 67 -3.96 2.66 -4.27
C TRP A 67 -2.80 3.19 -5.09
N ILE A 68 -2.79 4.49 -5.37
CA ILE A 68 -1.77 5.12 -6.20
C ILE A 68 -0.97 6.08 -5.34
N TYR A 69 0.36 5.96 -5.43
CA TYR A 69 1.29 6.94 -4.90
C TYR A 69 2.13 7.45 -6.05
N SER A 70 1.64 8.49 -6.73
CA SER A 70 2.48 9.28 -7.60
C SER A 70 3.28 10.26 -6.74
N THR A 71 4.55 10.44 -7.06
CA THR A 71 5.18 11.72 -6.78
C THR A 71 4.39 12.78 -7.56
N PRO A 72 4.03 13.93 -6.97
CA PRO A 72 3.90 15.12 -7.78
C PRO A 72 5.30 15.36 -8.35
N TYR A 73 5.58 14.77 -9.50
CA TYR A 73 6.63 15.26 -10.38
C TYR A 73 6.16 16.68 -10.73
N LYS A 74 6.56 17.66 -9.90
CA LYS A 74 7.06 18.87 -10.52
C LYS A 74 8.12 18.35 -11.47
N GLU A 75 7.93 18.59 -12.76
CA GLU A 75 9.04 18.65 -13.68
C GLU A 75 10.20 19.26 -12.90
N GLU A 76 11.23 18.46 -12.69
CA GLU A 76 12.50 18.96 -12.22
C GLU A 76 12.98 19.82 -13.39
N ASN A 77 12.51 21.06 -13.40
CA ASN A 77 12.95 22.09 -14.32
C ASN A 77 14.47 22.20 -14.14
N GLY A 78 15.17 21.86 -15.21
CA GLY A 78 16.59 22.12 -15.37
C GLY A 78 17.42 20.86 -15.18
N LEU A 79 17.80 20.26 -16.30
CA LEU A 79 19.16 20.41 -16.79
C LEU A 79 19.18 20.20 -18.31
N PHE A 80 19.95 21.07 -18.95
CA PHE A 80 20.34 21.02 -20.35
C PHE A 80 21.00 19.69 -20.72
#